data_AF-A0A534ZJD2-F1
#
_entry.id   AF-A0A534ZJD2-F1
#
_cell.length_a   1.000
_cell.length_b   1.000
_cell.length_c   1.000
_cell.angle_alpha   90.00
_cell.angle_beta   90.00
_cell.angle_gamma   90.00
#
_symmetry.space_group_name_H-M   'P 1'
#
loop_
_entity.id
_entity.type
_entity.pdbx_description
1 polymer ?
#
loop_
_entity_poly.entity_id
_entity_poly.type
_entity_poly.pdbx_seq_one_letter_code
_entity_poly.pdbx_strand_id
1 'polypeptide(L)'
;MALTVLLVVSDLHRSVAFYRDVLGASLYREYGGTSAVFSFAGTWILLVTGGEPTKDKPDVTFTPPADPKLVDHEFTIRVPDCEAAYDTLRSRGAEFLTAPV
;
A
#
# COMPACT_ATOMS: atom_id res chain seq x y z
N MET A 1 -20.79 -4.95 -5.80
CA MET A 1 -19.95 -3.72 -5.83
C MET A 1 -18.71 -3.97 -4.98
N ALA A 2 -17.58 -3.34 -5.30
CA ALA A 2 -16.34 -3.47 -4.55
C ALA A 2 -15.72 -2.08 -4.29
N LEU A 3 -15.07 -1.91 -3.13
CA LEU A 3 -14.34 -0.70 -2.76
C LEU A 3 -12.84 -0.94 -2.94
N THR A 4 -12.12 0.08 -3.40
CA THR A 4 -10.66 0.06 -3.53
C THR A 4 -10.05 1.21 -2.73
N VAL A 5 -9.02 0.91 -1.96
CA VAL A 5 -8.21 1.92 -1.27
C VAL A 5 -7.07 2.31 -2.19
N LEU A 6 -6.92 3.61 -2.44
CA LEU A 6 -5.83 4.14 -3.26
C LEU A 6 -4.73 4.68 -2.34
N LEU A 7 -3.48 4.40 -2.69
CA LEU A 7 -2.28 4.90 -2.01
C LEU A 7 -1.34 5.53 -3.06
N VAL A 8 -0.91 6.77 -2.81
CA VAL A 8 0.09 7.42 -3.65
C VAL A 8 1.49 7.05 -3.14
N VAL A 9 2.32 6.46 -3.99
CA VAL A 9 3.64 5.94 -3.63
C VAL A 9 4.75 6.69 -4.37
N SER A 10 5.89 6.86 -3.70
CA SER A 10 7.07 7.54 -4.27
C SER A 10 7.88 6.65 -5.22
N ASP A 11 7.83 5.33 -5.04
CA ASP A 11 8.50 4.34 -5.88
C ASP A 11 7.60 3.13 -6.06
N LEU A 12 6.97 3.02 -7.24
CA LEU A 12 6.02 1.95 -7.53
C LEU A 12 6.68 0.57 -7.47
N HIS A 13 7.91 0.42 -7.96
CA HIS A 13 8.56 -0.89 -8.03
C HIS A 13 8.87 -1.41 -6.62
N ARG A 14 9.39 -0.54 -5.74
CA ARG A 14 9.61 -0.88 -4.34
C ARG A 14 8.30 -1.19 -3.61
N SER A 15 7.25 -0.41 -3.85
CA SER A 15 5.95 -0.65 -3.23
C SER A 15 5.32 -1.95 -3.73
N VAL A 16 5.38 -2.27 -5.02
CA VAL A 16 4.90 -3.54 -5.58
C VAL A 16 5.59 -4.72 -4.90
N ALA A 17 6.92 -4.67 -4.74
CA ALA A 17 7.65 -5.71 -4.03
C ALA A 17 7.20 -5.83 -2.57
N PHE A 18 7.00 -4.71 -1.86
CA PHE A 18 6.50 -4.75 -0.48
C PHE A 18 5.11 -5.40 -0.36
N TYR A 19 4.13 -4.92 -1.13
CA TYR A 19 2.76 -5.43 -1.05
C TYR A 19 2.66 -6.90 -1.49
N ARG A 20 3.44 -7.32 -2.49
CA ARG A 20 3.47 -8.71 -2.95
C ARG A 20 4.25 -9.62 -2.02
N ASP A 21 5.50 -9.30 -1.75
CA ASP A 21 6.47 -10.23 -1.16
C ASP A 21 6.51 -10.14 0.37
N VAL A 22 6.22 -8.96 0.93
CA VAL A 22 6.19 -8.73 2.39
C VAL A 22 4.79 -8.99 2.93
N LEU A 23 3.81 -8.17 2.50
CA LEU A 23 2.43 -8.30 2.97
C LEU A 23 1.76 -9.59 2.49
N GLY A 24 2.15 -10.11 1.32
CA GLY A 24 1.55 -11.31 0.74
C GLY A 24 0.26 -11.03 -0.04
N ALA A 25 0.08 -9.81 -0.55
CA ALA A 25 -1.05 -9.47 -1.40
C ALA A 25 -0.88 -10.01 -2.82
N SER A 26 -2.00 -10.39 -3.44
CA SER A 26 -2.01 -10.91 -4.80
C SER A 26 -2.05 -9.76 -5.80
N LEU A 27 -1.00 -9.62 -6.61
CA LEU A 27 -0.98 -8.67 -7.72
C LEU A 27 -2.04 -9.08 -8.75
N TYR A 28 -2.99 -8.19 -9.01
CA TYR A 28 -4.04 -8.40 -9.99
C TYR A 28 -3.65 -7.86 -11.36
N ARG A 29 -3.18 -6.60 -11.42
CA ARG A 29 -2.78 -5.95 -12.68
C ARG A 29 -1.90 -4.74 -12.46
N GLU A 30 -1.07 -4.44 -13.46
CA GLU A 30 -0.30 -3.20 -13.56
C GLU A 30 -0.71 -2.41 -14.80
N TYR A 31 -0.58 -1.08 -14.74
CA TYR A 31 -0.97 -0.17 -15.82
C TYR A 31 0.14 0.86 -16.05
N GLY A 32 0.63 0.92 -17.29
CA GLY A 32 1.45 2.04 -17.78
C GLY A 32 2.74 2.33 -17.00
N GLY A 33 3.18 1.42 -16.12
CA GLY A 33 4.33 1.63 -15.22
C GLY A 33 4.07 2.65 -14.10
N THR A 34 2.82 3.11 -13.93
CA THR A 34 2.46 4.14 -12.93
C THR A 34 1.45 3.65 -11.90
N SER A 35 0.82 2.49 -12.13
CA SER A 35 -0.18 1.95 -11.22
C SER A 35 -0.13 0.43 -11.08
N ALA A 36 -0.45 -0.08 -9.89
CA ALA A 36 -0.58 -1.50 -9.60
C ALA A 36 -1.80 -1.77 -8.71
N VAL A 37 -2.59 -2.79 -9.04
CA VAL A 37 -3.79 -3.20 -8.29
C VAL A 37 -3.55 -4.55 -7.64
N PHE A 38 -3.88 -4.66 -6.36
CA PHE A 38 -3.77 -5.87 -5.56
C PHE A 38 -5.12 -6.28 -4.98
N SER A 39 -5.29 -7.58 -4.74
CA SER A 39 -6.31 -8.12 -3.86
C SER A 39 -5.68 -8.66 -2.58
N PHE A 40 -6.26 -8.31 -1.43
CA PHE A 40 -5.78 -8.75 -0.12
C PHE A 40 -6.92 -8.77 0.89
N ALA A 41 -7.10 -9.90 1.58
CA ALA A 41 -8.10 -10.06 2.65
C ALA A 41 -9.52 -9.54 2.29
N GLY A 42 -9.98 -9.78 1.05
CA GLY A 42 -11.29 -9.33 0.57
C GLY A 42 -11.37 -7.84 0.20
N THR A 43 -10.25 -7.12 0.22
CA THR A 43 -10.12 -5.70 -0.13
C THR A 43 -9.27 -5.54 -1.40
N TRP A 44 -9.46 -4.41 -2.09
CA TRP A 44 -8.62 -4.00 -3.22
C TRP A 44 -7.72 -2.83 -2.81
N ILE A 45 -6.44 -2.91 -3.17
CA ILE A 45 -5.44 -1.87 -2.94
C ILE A 45 -4.93 -1.41 -4.31
N LEU A 46 -4.97 -0.12 -4.58
CA LEU A 46 -4.44 0.51 -5.78
C LEU A 46 -3.25 1.39 -5.39
N LEU A 47 -2.07 1.06 -5.89
CA LEU A 47 -0.88 1.89 -5.81
C LEU A 47 -0.81 2.76 -7.05
N VAL A 48 -0.52 4.05 -6.89
CA VAL A 48 -0.28 4.98 -8.00
C VAL A 48 0.94 5.84 -7.70
N THR A 49 1.71 6.19 -8.73
CA THR A 49 2.73 7.23 -8.60
C THR A 49 2.09 8.60 -8.45
N GLY A 50 2.88 9.59 -8.02
CA GLY A 50 2.45 10.99 -8.02
C GLY A 50 2.01 11.45 -9.42
N GLY A 51 1.14 12.46 -9.44
CA GLY A 51 0.55 13.00 -10.67
C GLY A 51 0.19 14.46 -10.51
N GLU A 52 0.60 15.26 -11.49
CA GLU A 52 0.29 16.68 -11.59
C GLU A 52 -1.20 16.91 -11.89
N PRO A 53 -1.71 18.13 -11.63
CA PRO A 53 -3.06 18.49 -12.02
C PRO A 53 -3.35 18.26 -13.49
N THR A 54 -4.59 17.85 -13.76
CA THR A 54 -5.08 17.58 -15.11
C THR A 54 -6.10 18.64 -15.53
N LYS A 55 -6.44 18.70 -16.83
CA LYS A 55 -7.44 19.66 -17.32
C LYS A 55 -8.80 19.52 -16.61
N ASP A 56 -9.20 18.29 -16.27
CA ASP A 56 -10.43 18.00 -15.53
C ASP A 56 -10.31 18.26 -14.02
N LYS A 57 -9.10 18.26 -13.46
CA LYS A 57 -8.81 18.47 -12.04
C LYS A 57 -7.62 19.42 -11.87
N PRO A 58 -7.77 20.71 -12.21
CA PRO A 58 -6.65 21.64 -12.34
C PRO A 58 -5.99 22.02 -11.00
N ASP A 59 -6.68 21.77 -9.88
CA ASP A 59 -6.20 22.13 -8.54
C ASP A 59 -5.87 20.90 -7.66
N VAL A 60 -5.91 19.69 -8.24
CA VAL A 60 -5.69 18.43 -7.48
C VAL A 60 -4.39 17.80 -7.93
N THR A 61 -3.49 17.58 -6.97
CA THR A 61 -2.22 16.88 -7.19
C THR A 61 -2.22 15.60 -6.38
N PHE A 62 -1.74 14.51 -6.98
CA PHE A 62 -1.45 13.27 -6.25
C PHE A 62 0.00 13.35 -5.80
N THR A 63 0.22 13.45 -4.50
CA THR A 63 1.55 13.51 -3.90
C THR A 63 1.74 12.34 -2.94
N PRO A 64 2.90 11.66 -2.97
CA PRO A 64 3.21 10.67 -1.94
C PRO A 64 3.40 11.37 -0.58
N PRO A 65 3.31 10.63 0.53
CA PRO A 65 3.54 11.18 1.87
C PRO A 65 4.87 11.96 1.94
N ALA A 66 4.79 13.23 2.35
CA ALA A 66 5.96 14.12 2.39
C ALA A 66 6.87 13.85 3.61
N ASP A 67 6.28 13.42 4.73
CA ASP A 67 7.00 13.09 5.96
C ASP A 67 6.57 11.69 6.43
N PRO A 68 7.49 10.70 6.51
CA PRO A 68 7.17 9.36 6.98
C PRO A 68 6.77 9.30 8.47
N LYS A 69 6.90 10.40 9.23
CA LYS A 69 6.46 10.51 10.62
C LYS A 69 5.02 11.00 10.76
N LEU A 70 4.36 11.40 9.67
CA LEU A 70 2.96 11.78 9.65
C LEU A 70 2.12 10.65 9.04
N VAL A 71 0.99 10.34 9.68
CA VAL A 71 0.07 9.34 9.17
C VAL A 71 -0.64 9.89 7.94
N ASP A 72 -0.50 9.17 6.82
CA ASP A 72 -1.21 9.45 5.57
C ASP A 72 -2.45 8.56 5.42
N HIS A 73 -2.27 7.25 5.67
CA HIS A 73 -3.33 6.26 5.61
C HIS A 73 -3.14 5.18 6.68
N GLU A 74 -4.25 4.63 7.18
CA GLU A 74 -4.26 3.52 8.11
C GLU A 74 -5.38 2.53 7.75
N PHE A 75 -5.09 1.25 7.82
CA PHE A 75 -6.09 0.19 7.75
C PHE A 75 -5.69 -0.96 8.68
N THR A 76 -6.70 -1.59 9.29
CA THR A 76 -6.50 -2.68 10.25
C THR A 76 -6.71 -4.04 9.59
N ILE A 77 -5.76 -4.95 9.74
CA ILE A 77 -5.86 -6.32 9.24
C ILE A 77 -6.13 -7.24 10.43
N ARG A 78 -7.26 -7.95 10.41
CA ARG A 78 -7.54 -8.97 11.44
C ARG A 78 -6.72 -10.22 11.15
N VAL A 79 -5.97 -10.66 12.15
CA VAL A 79 -5.19 -11.90 12.12
C VAL A 79 -5.63 -12.82 13.27
N PRO A 80 -5.50 -14.15 13.11
CA PRO A 80 -5.82 -15.09 14.19
C PRO A 80 -4.80 -15.06 15.33
N ASP A 81 -3.56 -14.68 15.05
CA ASP A 81 -2.44 -14.61 15.99
C ASP A 81 -1.53 -13.44 15.61
N CYS A 82 -1.42 -12.44 16.49
CA CYS A 82 -0.65 -11.22 16.25
C CYS A 82 0.87 -11.47 16.30
N GLU A 83 1.34 -12.38 17.17
CA GLU A 83 2.76 -12.68 17.32
C GLU A 83 3.26 -13.46 16.10
N ALA A 84 2.51 -14.48 15.69
CA ALA A 84 2.84 -15.24 14.48
C ALA A 84 2.81 -14.38 13.21
N ALA A 85 1.86 -13.43 13.12
CA ALA A 85 1.80 -12.47 12.03
C ALA A 85 3.01 -11.51 12.04
N TYR A 86 3.37 -11.00 13.22
CA TYR A 86 4.55 -10.14 13.42
C TYR A 86 5.83 -10.83 12.96
N ASP A 87 6.09 -12.06 13.43
CA ASP A 87 7.27 -12.82 13.06
C ASP A 87 7.32 -13.13 11.55
N THR A 88 6.18 -13.52 10.99
CA THR A 88 6.07 -13.79 9.54
C THR A 88 6.41 -12.55 8.72
N LEU A 89 5.78 -11.42 9.01
CA LEU A 89 5.99 -10.17 8.26
C LEU A 89 7.42 -9.65 8.45
N ARG A 90 7.96 -9.70 9.68
CA ARG A 90 9.34 -9.31 9.96
C ARG A 90 10.34 -10.17 9.20
N SER A 91 10.14 -11.50 9.15
CA SER A 91 11.02 -12.40 8.40
C SER A 91 11.02 -12.13 6.89
N ARG A 92 9.95 -11.51 6.37
CA ARG A 92 9.82 -11.08 4.97
C ARG A 92 10.36 -9.66 4.74
N GLY A 93 10.79 -8.95 5.78
CA GLY A 93 11.38 -7.61 5.67
C GLY A 93 10.45 -6.46 6.07
N ALA A 94 9.33 -6.73 6.76
CA ALA A 94 8.52 -5.65 7.33
C ALA A 94 9.26 -4.96 8.50
N GLU A 95 9.19 -3.63 8.50
CA GLU A 95 9.62 -2.80 9.62
C GLU A 95 8.40 -2.43 10.48
N PHE A 96 8.48 -2.70 11.78
CA PHE A 96 7.41 -2.39 12.73
C PHE A 96 7.83 -1.24 13.64
N LEU A 97 6.89 -0.36 13.96
CA LEU A 97 7.09 0.72 14.95
C LEU A 97 7.25 0.14 16.37
N THR A 98 6.44 -0.87 16.72
CA THR A 98 6.48 -1.59 18.00
C THR A 98 6.13 -3.06 17.79
N ALA A 99 6.51 -3.92 18.74
CA ALA A 99 6.03 -5.30 18.80
C ALA A 99 4.56 -5.37 19.26
N PRO A 100 3.85 -6.49 19.06
CA PRO A 100 2.54 -6.75 19.65
C PRO A 100 2.57 -6.67 21.19
N VAL A 101 1.41 -6.44 21.80
CA VAL A 101 1.19 -6.36 23.26
C VAL A 101 0.11 -7.32 23.72
#